data_AF-A0A9J8ATL5-F1
#
_entry.id   AF-A0A9J8ATL5-F1
#
_cell.length_a   1.000
_cell.length_b   1.000
_cell.length_c   1.000
_cell.angle_alpha   90.00
_cell.angle_beta   90.00
_cell.angle_gamma   90.00
#
_symmetry.space_group_name_H-M   'P 1'
#
loop_
_entity.id
_entity.type
_entity.pdbx_description
1 polymer ?
#
loop_
_entity_poly.entity_id
_entity_poly.type
_entity_poly.pdbx_seq_one_letter_code
_entity_poly.pdbx_strand_id
1 'polypeptide(L)'
;MNSFSLGELCWLFCCPPCPSRIAAKLAFLPPEPTYSVHTDTSGATSLHLTERADWQYSQRELDAVEVLVTRTSRGNRVGCMFVRCAPASRYTLLFSHGNAVDLGQMCSFYIGLGSRINCNVFSYDYSGYGVSTGKPSEKNLYADIEAAWQVLRNKYGVTPENIILYGQSIGTVPTVDLASRYECAAVILHSPLMSGLRVAFPDTRKTYCFDAFPRVQYRCSSTVLERNSCFSPSQPLMSTQLVMRDM
;
A
#
# COMPACT_ATOMS: atom_id res chain seq x y z
N MET A 1 23.01 -4.85 -4.35
CA MET A 1 22.86 -4.90 -5.82
C MET A 1 22.45 -6.33 -6.19
N ASN A 2 21.22 -6.55 -6.63
CA ASN A 2 20.75 -7.89 -6.98
C ASN A 2 21.50 -8.37 -8.24
N SER A 3 22.33 -9.40 -8.10
CA SER A 3 23.04 -10.01 -9.23
C SER A 3 22.05 -10.85 -10.05
N PHE A 4 21.67 -10.33 -11.22
CA PHE A 4 20.93 -11.11 -12.20
C PHE A 4 21.87 -12.09 -12.89
N SER A 5 21.40 -13.32 -13.07
CA SER A 5 22.10 -14.30 -13.90
C SER A 5 22.01 -13.88 -15.38
N LEU A 6 23.07 -14.13 -16.17
CA LEU A 6 23.05 -13.94 -17.63
C LEU A 6 21.86 -14.67 -18.29
N GLY A 7 21.41 -15.77 -17.68
CA GLY A 7 20.20 -16.48 -18.10
C GLY A 7 18.92 -15.68 -17.86
N GLU A 8 18.77 -15.01 -16.72
CA GLU A 8 17.57 -14.19 -16.43
C GLU A 8 17.46 -12.99 -17.39
N LEU A 9 18.58 -12.40 -17.79
CA LEU A 9 18.65 -11.34 -18.80
C LEU A 9 18.28 -11.83 -20.20
N CYS A 10 18.73 -13.03 -20.59
CA CYS A 10 18.42 -13.61 -21.90
C CYS A 10 16.91 -13.94 -22.03
N TRP A 11 16.27 -14.37 -20.94
CA TRP A 11 14.82 -14.64 -20.89
C TRP A 11 13.95 -13.36 -20.95
N LEU A 12 14.46 -12.23 -20.46
CA LEU A 12 13.78 -10.92 -20.53
C LEU A 12 13.59 -10.41 -21.97
N PHE A 13 14.51 -10.74 -22.88
CA PHE A 13 14.50 -10.22 -24.25
C PHE A 13 14.10 -11.24 -25.31
N CYS A 14 14.25 -12.55 -25.05
CA CYS A 14 14.13 -13.57 -26.09
C CYS A 14 12.88 -14.47 -25.98
N CYS A 15 12.14 -14.48 -24.86
CA CYS A 15 11.02 -15.42 -24.63
C CYS A 15 9.82 -14.78 -23.89
N PRO A 16 8.85 -14.18 -24.60
CA PRO A 16 7.56 -13.83 -24.00
C PRO A 16 6.74 -15.12 -23.75
N PRO A 17 6.37 -15.50 -22.49
CA PRO A 17 6.20 -14.69 -21.29
C PRO A 17 7.39 -14.57 -20.34
N CYS A 18 7.61 -13.35 -19.81
CA CYS A 18 8.43 -13.16 -18.61
C CYS A 18 7.85 -14.01 -17.46
N PRO A 19 8.63 -14.92 -16.86
CA PRO A 19 8.21 -15.62 -15.66
C PRO A 19 7.76 -14.62 -14.59
N SER A 20 6.60 -14.84 -13.97
CA SER A 20 6.02 -13.96 -12.94
C SER A 20 6.99 -13.62 -11.79
N ARG A 21 7.98 -14.48 -11.54
CA ARG A 21 9.09 -14.24 -10.60
C ARG A 21 10.01 -13.10 -11.01
N ILE A 22 10.30 -12.95 -12.30
CA ILE A 22 11.18 -11.87 -12.83
C ILE A 22 10.41 -10.55 -12.83
N ALA A 23 9.15 -10.55 -13.28
CA ALA A 23 8.29 -9.37 -13.23
C ALA A 23 8.09 -8.87 -11.78
N ALA A 24 7.86 -9.78 -10.82
CA ALA A 24 7.78 -9.41 -9.41
C ALA A 24 9.08 -8.81 -8.85
N LYS A 25 10.25 -9.38 -9.19
CA LYS A 25 11.56 -8.82 -8.78
C LYS A 25 11.80 -7.40 -9.31
N LEU A 26 11.21 -7.05 -10.46
CA LEU A 26 11.33 -5.71 -11.07
C LEU A 26 10.26 -4.73 -10.56
N ALA A 27 9.07 -5.23 -10.24
CA ALA A 27 7.95 -4.41 -9.80
C ALA A 27 8.01 -4.06 -8.30
N PHE A 28 8.62 -4.92 -7.47
CA PHE A 28 8.65 -4.75 -6.03
C PHE A 28 10.08 -4.50 -5.54
N LEU A 29 10.27 -3.35 -4.91
CA LEU A 29 11.55 -2.90 -4.38
C LEU A 29 11.38 -2.65 -2.87
N PRO A 30 11.27 -3.71 -2.04
CA PRO A 30 11.23 -3.51 -0.59
C PRO A 30 12.50 -2.80 -0.12
N PRO A 31 12.39 -1.74 0.70
CA PRO A 31 13.57 -1.11 1.30
C PRO A 31 14.16 -2.01 2.39
N GLU A 32 15.36 -1.68 2.83
CA GLU A 32 15.86 -2.20 4.11
C GLU A 32 14.93 -1.74 5.23
N PRO A 33 14.50 -2.63 6.15
CA PRO A 33 13.55 -2.28 7.19
C PRO A 33 14.00 -1.06 8.00
N THR A 34 13.09 -0.12 8.18
CA THR A 34 13.32 1.12 8.95
C THR A 34 12.66 1.08 10.32
N TYR A 35 11.98 0.01 10.65
CA TYR A 35 11.36 -0.21 11.95
C TYR A 35 11.41 -1.69 12.38
N SER A 36 11.24 -1.91 13.68
CA SER A 36 11.05 -3.22 14.29
C SER A 36 9.84 -3.21 15.23
N VAL A 37 9.24 -4.38 15.42
CA VAL A 37 8.16 -4.59 16.38
C VAL A 37 8.69 -5.47 17.50
N HIS A 38 8.66 -4.96 18.73
CA HIS A 38 9.01 -5.72 19.92
C HIS A 38 7.73 -6.14 20.62
N THR A 39 7.65 -7.40 21.04
CA THR A 39 6.55 -7.89 21.87
C THR A 39 7.12 -8.17 23.25
N ASP A 40 6.55 -7.54 24.26
CA ASP A 40 6.95 -7.78 25.64
C ASP A 40 6.36 -9.10 26.18
N THR A 41 6.72 -9.44 27.41
CA THR A 41 6.23 -10.65 28.08
C THR A 41 4.73 -10.59 28.41
N SER A 42 4.13 -9.40 28.39
CA SER A 42 2.69 -9.19 28.59
C SER A 42 1.87 -9.32 27.30
N GLY A 43 2.55 -9.42 26.14
CA GLY A 43 1.94 -9.45 24.82
C GLY A 43 1.68 -8.05 24.23
N ALA A 44 2.09 -6.98 24.92
CA ALA A 44 2.05 -5.63 24.38
C ALA A 44 3.13 -5.48 23.31
N THR A 45 2.78 -4.73 22.27
CA THR A 45 3.62 -4.53 21.09
C THR A 45 4.09 -3.08 21.06
N SER A 46 5.40 -2.88 20.87
CA SER A 46 6.00 -1.55 20.76
C SER A 46 6.72 -1.38 19.42
N LEU A 47 6.59 -0.18 18.89
CA LEU A 47 7.23 0.26 17.66
C LEU A 47 8.60 0.86 17.99
N HIS A 48 9.64 0.36 17.32
CA HIS A 48 10.96 0.97 17.35
C HIS A 48 11.32 1.43 15.94
N LEU A 49 11.58 2.73 15.78
CA LEU A 49 12.00 3.32 14.50
C LEU A 49 13.53 3.45 14.46
N THR A 50 14.12 3.18 13.29
CA THR A 50 15.52 3.49 13.00
C THR A 50 15.65 4.94 12.54
N GLU A 51 16.87 5.49 12.53
CA GLU A 51 17.14 6.84 12.02
C GLU A 51 16.68 7.04 10.56
N ARG A 52 16.67 5.97 9.76
CA ARG A 52 16.24 5.99 8.35
C ARG A 52 14.72 6.12 8.15
N ALA A 53 13.94 6.06 9.23
CA ALA A 53 12.50 6.30 9.19
C ALA A 53 12.15 7.79 9.08
N ASP A 54 13.14 8.69 9.25
CA ASP A 54 12.95 10.15 9.20
C ASP A 54 11.78 10.63 10.09
N TRP A 55 11.78 10.19 11.35
CA TRP A 55 10.73 10.52 12.33
C TRP A 55 10.75 12.00 12.72
N GLN A 56 9.59 12.68 12.61
CA GLN A 56 9.49 14.15 12.75
C GLN A 56 8.70 14.61 13.98
N TYR A 57 8.13 13.69 14.75
CA TYR A 57 7.22 14.00 15.87
C TYR A 57 7.86 13.65 17.22
N SER A 58 7.17 13.94 18.33
CA SER A 58 7.69 13.60 19.66
C SER A 58 7.52 12.10 19.99
N GLN A 59 8.22 11.63 21.02
CA GLN A 59 8.07 10.25 21.52
C GLN A 59 6.63 9.95 21.95
N ARG A 60 5.90 10.95 22.47
CA ARG A 60 4.51 10.78 22.90
C ARG A 60 3.59 10.39 21.73
N GLU A 61 3.80 11.00 20.57
CA GLU A 61 3.07 10.62 19.35
C GLU A 61 3.45 9.21 18.90
N LEU A 62 4.72 8.83 19.04
CA LEU A 62 5.19 7.49 18.67
C LEU A 62 4.58 6.41 19.57
N ASP A 63 4.50 6.67 20.89
CA ASP A 63 3.89 5.77 21.87
C ASP A 63 2.38 5.57 21.65
N ALA A 64 1.72 6.50 20.94
CA ALA A 64 0.32 6.38 20.55
C ALA A 64 0.11 5.57 19.25
N VAL A 65 1.18 5.22 18.54
CA VAL A 65 1.11 4.37 17.34
C VAL A 65 1.05 2.91 17.77
N GLU A 66 -0.07 2.25 17.46
CA GLU A 66 -0.19 0.81 17.68
C GLU A 66 0.41 0.05 16.49
N VAL A 67 1.19 -1.00 16.77
CA VAL A 67 1.69 -1.92 15.73
C VAL A 67 1.33 -3.35 16.07
N LEU A 68 1.09 -4.17 15.06
CA LEU A 68 0.82 -5.59 15.25
C LEU A 68 1.27 -6.39 14.02
N VAL A 69 1.33 -7.70 14.16
CA VAL A 69 1.60 -8.61 13.05
C VAL A 69 0.41 -9.54 12.88
N THR A 70 -0.12 -9.64 11.66
CA THR A 70 -1.25 -10.52 11.33
C THR A 70 -0.87 -11.59 10.31
N ARG A 71 -1.60 -12.70 10.31
CA ARG A 71 -1.38 -13.81 9.37
C ARG A 71 -2.33 -13.69 8.18
N THR A 72 -1.76 -13.81 6.99
CA THR A 72 -2.50 -13.80 5.73
C THR A 72 -3.05 -15.20 5.38
N SER A 73 -4.03 -15.25 4.49
CA SER A 73 -4.57 -16.51 3.96
C SER A 73 -3.53 -17.37 3.22
N ARG A 74 -2.41 -16.75 2.79
CA ARG A 74 -1.28 -17.42 2.14
C ARG A 74 -0.17 -17.81 3.10
N GLY A 75 -0.38 -17.63 4.40
CA GLY A 75 0.52 -18.08 5.45
C GLY A 75 1.69 -17.15 5.77
N ASN A 76 1.80 -16.01 5.08
CA ASN A 76 2.75 -14.96 5.45
C ASN A 76 2.24 -14.21 6.67
N ARG A 77 3.18 -13.69 7.47
CA ARG A 77 2.95 -12.68 8.49
C ARG A 77 3.24 -11.29 7.92
N VAL A 78 2.32 -10.35 8.08
CA VAL A 78 2.46 -8.95 7.65
C VAL A 78 2.34 -8.00 8.82
N GLY A 79 3.20 -6.97 8.85
CA GLY A 79 3.13 -5.89 9.82
C GLY A 79 1.96 -4.95 9.52
N CYS A 80 1.29 -4.47 10.56
CA CYS A 80 0.26 -3.44 10.48
C CYS A 80 0.53 -2.35 11.51
N MET A 81 0.10 -1.14 11.19
CA MET A 81 0.25 0.07 12.00
C MET A 81 -1.09 0.80 12.05
N PHE A 82 -1.52 1.16 13.25
CA PHE A 82 -2.69 2.00 13.48
C PHE A 82 -2.29 3.31 14.16
N VAL A 83 -2.52 4.41 13.47
CA VAL A 83 -2.33 5.77 13.95
C VAL A 83 -3.69 6.39 14.23
N ARG A 84 -3.97 6.70 15.50
CA ARG A 84 -5.18 7.42 15.93
C ARG A 84 -4.93 8.91 15.90
N CYS A 85 -5.14 9.52 14.73
CA CYS A 85 -4.76 10.91 14.52
C CYS A 85 -5.76 11.92 15.13
N ALA A 86 -7.01 11.51 15.44
CA ALA A 86 -7.99 12.40 16.05
C ALA A 86 -8.93 11.68 17.03
N PRO A 87 -9.27 12.29 18.20
CA PRO A 87 -10.07 11.65 19.26
C PRO A 87 -11.49 11.24 18.86
N ALA A 88 -12.08 11.90 17.85
CA ALA A 88 -13.45 11.68 17.39
C ALA A 88 -13.51 11.43 15.86
N SER A 89 -12.45 10.84 15.31
CA SER A 89 -12.39 10.54 13.88
C SER A 89 -13.47 9.52 13.50
N ARG A 90 -14.43 9.95 12.67
CA ARG A 90 -15.44 9.05 12.10
C ARG A 90 -14.83 8.05 11.13
N TYR A 91 -13.94 8.53 10.26
CA TYR A 91 -13.37 7.72 9.19
C TYR A 91 -11.99 7.17 9.56
N THR A 92 -11.69 5.98 9.05
CA THR A 92 -10.35 5.39 9.10
C THR A 92 -9.89 5.08 7.69
N LEU A 93 -8.72 5.56 7.31
CA LEU A 93 -8.08 5.18 6.07
C LEU A 93 -7.48 3.77 6.22
N LEU A 94 -7.83 2.85 5.32
CA LEU A 94 -7.01 1.66 5.06
C LEU A 94 -6.02 2.02 3.95
N PHE A 95 -4.78 2.29 4.34
CA PHE A 95 -3.75 2.85 3.47
C PHE A 95 -2.83 1.75 2.92
N SER A 96 -2.83 1.57 1.60
CA SER A 96 -1.89 0.73 0.85
C SER A 96 -0.76 1.62 0.33
N HIS A 97 0.42 1.50 0.94
CA HIS A 97 1.57 2.40 0.68
C HIS A 97 2.23 2.19 -0.69
N GLY A 98 3.06 3.16 -1.09
CA GLY A 98 3.83 3.08 -2.33
C GLY A 98 4.91 1.99 -2.34
N ASN A 99 5.58 1.84 -3.47
CA ASN A 99 6.77 1.00 -3.56
C ASN A 99 7.96 1.67 -2.86
N ALA A 100 9.03 0.90 -2.55
CA ALA A 100 10.28 1.41 -1.98
C ALA A 100 10.14 2.19 -0.66
N VAL A 101 9.04 1.96 0.07
CA VAL A 101 8.81 2.46 1.43
C VAL A 101 8.26 1.33 2.30
N ASP A 102 8.47 1.43 3.61
CA ASP A 102 7.83 0.58 4.62
C ASP A 102 7.03 1.42 5.64
N LEU A 103 6.33 0.77 6.57
CA LEU A 103 5.54 1.48 7.58
C LEU A 103 6.36 2.45 8.44
N GLY A 104 7.64 2.17 8.70
CA GLY A 104 8.50 3.03 9.50
C GLY A 104 8.67 4.40 8.83
N GLN A 105 9.06 4.41 7.55
CA GLN A 105 9.22 5.64 6.76
C GLN A 105 7.90 6.40 6.59
N MET A 106 6.78 5.69 6.54
CA MET A 106 5.47 6.29 6.34
C MET A 106 4.83 6.81 7.64
N CYS A 107 5.37 6.46 8.80
CA CYS A 107 4.75 6.76 10.10
C CYS A 107 4.50 8.27 10.32
N SER A 108 5.51 9.11 10.08
CA SER A 108 5.38 10.58 10.15
C SER A 108 4.31 11.09 9.18
N PHE A 109 4.28 10.55 7.97
CA PHE A 109 3.30 10.94 6.96
C PHE A 109 1.86 10.62 7.39
N TYR A 110 1.62 9.47 8.02
CA TYR A 110 0.30 9.07 8.48
C TYR A 110 -0.26 9.98 9.57
N ILE A 111 0.57 10.40 10.52
CA ILE A 111 0.18 11.39 11.54
C ILE A 111 -0.17 12.72 10.86
N GLY A 112 0.73 13.22 10.01
CA GLY A 112 0.54 14.49 9.32
C GLY A 112 -0.69 14.50 8.42
N LEU A 113 -0.97 13.40 7.71
CA LEU A 113 -2.15 13.25 6.87
C LEU A 113 -3.40 13.21 7.75
N GLY A 114 -3.50 12.23 8.63
CA GLY A 114 -4.71 11.97 9.41
C GLY A 114 -5.13 13.15 10.28
N SER A 115 -4.19 13.86 10.89
CA SER A 115 -4.48 15.04 11.70
C SER A 115 -5.05 16.21 10.88
N ARG A 116 -4.64 16.36 9.61
CA ARG A 116 -5.12 17.44 8.72
C ARG A 116 -6.49 17.16 8.14
N ILE A 117 -6.82 15.89 7.90
CA ILE A 117 -8.11 15.48 7.31
C ILE A 117 -9.07 14.88 8.33
N ASN A 118 -8.73 14.92 9.62
CA ASN A 118 -9.51 14.35 10.72
C ASN A 118 -9.91 12.88 10.46
N CYS A 119 -8.93 12.06 10.08
CA CYS A 119 -9.07 10.62 9.84
C CYS A 119 -8.03 9.83 10.65
N ASN A 120 -8.39 8.66 11.15
CA ASN A 120 -7.38 7.69 11.60
C ASN A 120 -6.73 7.04 10.39
N VAL A 121 -5.52 6.50 10.56
CA VAL A 121 -4.80 5.81 9.48
C VAL A 121 -4.39 4.42 9.93
N PHE A 122 -4.85 3.40 9.22
CA PHE A 122 -4.42 2.03 9.37
C PHE A 122 -3.70 1.58 8.11
N SER A 123 -2.45 1.18 8.24
CA SER A 123 -1.61 0.75 7.13
C SER A 123 -0.99 -0.61 7.42
N TYR A 124 -0.55 -1.29 6.38
CA TYR A 124 0.10 -2.59 6.46
C TYR A 124 1.25 -2.66 5.47
N ASP A 125 2.29 -3.43 5.80
CA ASP A 125 3.36 -3.75 4.86
C ASP A 125 2.94 -4.90 3.95
N TYR A 126 3.47 -4.91 2.73
CA TYR A 126 3.35 -6.06 1.83
C TYR A 126 4.25 -7.21 2.29
N SER A 127 3.90 -8.44 1.91
CA SER A 127 4.76 -9.61 2.10
C SER A 127 6.17 -9.35 1.57
N GLY A 128 7.18 -9.43 2.44
CA GLY A 128 8.59 -9.12 2.13
C GLY A 128 9.01 -7.66 2.28
N TYR A 129 8.15 -6.77 2.81
CA TYR A 129 8.45 -5.38 3.17
C TYR A 129 8.52 -5.22 4.69
N GLY A 130 9.38 -4.33 5.17
CA GLY A 130 9.53 -4.02 6.59
C GLY A 130 9.71 -5.29 7.43
N VAL A 131 8.86 -5.49 8.45
CA VAL A 131 8.89 -6.69 9.31
C VAL A 131 8.13 -7.89 8.72
N SER A 132 7.53 -7.74 7.54
CA SER A 132 6.68 -8.76 6.93
C SER A 132 7.50 -9.88 6.31
N THR A 133 7.06 -11.10 6.56
CA THR A 133 7.67 -12.32 6.00
C THR A 133 7.22 -12.59 4.57
N GLY A 134 7.83 -13.60 3.93
CA GLY A 134 7.45 -14.05 2.61
C GLY A 134 8.18 -13.29 1.50
N LYS A 135 7.56 -13.21 0.33
CA LYS A 135 8.11 -12.51 -0.84
C LYS A 135 7.01 -11.68 -1.50
N PRO A 136 7.36 -10.54 -2.09
CA PRO A 136 6.36 -9.73 -2.76
C PRO A 136 5.90 -10.42 -4.05
N SER A 137 4.59 -10.46 -4.24
CA SER A 137 3.93 -10.93 -5.45
C SER A 137 2.51 -10.40 -5.47
N GLU A 138 1.92 -10.27 -6.65
CA GLU A 138 0.53 -9.81 -6.80
C GLU A 138 -0.46 -10.62 -5.95
N LYS A 139 -0.36 -11.96 -5.99
CA LYS A 139 -1.20 -12.84 -5.16
C LYS A 139 -0.99 -12.65 -3.66
N ASN A 140 0.19 -12.22 -3.22
CA ASN A 140 0.41 -11.87 -1.82
C ASN A 140 -0.18 -10.50 -1.50
N LEU A 141 -0.03 -9.49 -2.36
CA LEU A 141 -0.66 -8.17 -2.17
C LEU A 141 -2.16 -8.27 -1.84
N TYR A 142 -2.90 -9.08 -2.60
CA TYR A 142 -4.33 -9.31 -2.37
C TYR A 142 -4.61 -9.99 -1.01
N ALA A 143 -3.77 -10.95 -0.62
CA ALA A 143 -3.89 -11.63 0.67
C ALA A 143 -3.47 -10.73 1.85
N ASP A 144 -2.51 -9.82 1.62
CA ASP A 144 -1.98 -8.88 2.60
C ASP A 144 -3.05 -7.82 2.93
N ILE A 145 -3.67 -7.21 1.91
CA ILE A 145 -4.74 -6.22 2.14
C ILE A 145 -5.99 -6.85 2.76
N GLU A 146 -6.33 -8.08 2.38
CA GLU A 146 -7.43 -8.81 2.98
C GLU A 146 -7.18 -9.01 4.48
N ALA A 147 -5.97 -9.42 4.86
CA ALA A 147 -5.61 -9.56 6.27
C ALA A 147 -5.73 -8.23 7.02
N ALA A 148 -5.26 -7.13 6.43
CA ALA A 148 -5.37 -5.78 7.01
C ALA A 148 -6.84 -5.33 7.18
N TRP A 149 -7.68 -5.58 6.17
CA TRP A 149 -9.13 -5.33 6.22
C TRP A 149 -9.80 -6.09 7.36
N GLN A 150 -9.48 -7.38 7.52
CA GLN A 150 -10.02 -8.19 8.60
C GLN A 150 -9.55 -7.71 9.98
N VAL A 151 -8.31 -7.22 10.12
CA VAL A 151 -7.86 -6.63 11.40
C VAL A 151 -8.67 -5.38 11.74
N LEU A 152 -8.83 -4.45 10.80
CA LEU A 152 -9.63 -3.23 11.02
C LEU A 152 -11.05 -3.54 11.49
N ARG A 153 -11.69 -4.50 10.84
CA ARG A 153 -13.08 -4.84 11.16
C ARG A 153 -13.21 -5.63 12.44
N ASN A 154 -12.41 -6.67 12.62
CA ASN A 154 -12.62 -7.64 13.69
C ASN A 154 -11.92 -7.22 14.99
N LYS A 155 -10.71 -6.65 14.92
CA LYS A 155 -9.97 -6.20 16.11
C LYS A 155 -10.39 -4.80 16.53
N TYR A 156 -10.53 -3.89 15.57
CA TYR A 156 -10.80 -2.48 15.85
C TYR A 156 -12.26 -2.07 15.70
N GLY A 157 -13.14 -2.98 15.26
CA GLY A 157 -14.58 -2.73 15.18
C GLY A 157 -14.98 -1.65 14.17
N VAL A 158 -14.09 -1.27 13.24
CA VAL A 158 -14.41 -0.23 12.25
C VAL A 158 -15.37 -0.81 11.22
N THR A 159 -16.55 -0.21 11.10
CA THR A 159 -17.56 -0.68 10.15
C THR A 159 -17.19 -0.27 8.72
N PRO A 160 -17.57 -1.04 7.69
CA PRO A 160 -17.20 -0.75 6.30
C PRO A 160 -17.56 0.67 5.83
N GLU A 161 -18.69 1.22 6.31
CA GLU A 161 -19.20 2.55 5.96
C GLU A 161 -18.35 3.70 6.56
N ASN A 162 -17.41 3.34 7.46
CA ASN A 162 -16.45 4.25 8.07
C ASN A 162 -15.00 3.98 7.61
N ILE A 163 -14.79 3.03 6.68
CA ILE A 163 -13.47 2.74 6.10
C ILE A 163 -13.36 3.39 4.73
N ILE A 164 -12.33 4.22 4.55
CA ILE A 164 -11.94 4.76 3.24
C ILE A 164 -10.72 3.98 2.77
N LEU A 165 -10.79 3.37 1.60
CA LEU A 165 -9.66 2.68 1.00
C LEU A 165 -8.75 3.71 0.33
N TYR A 166 -7.46 3.71 0.64
CA TYR A 166 -6.48 4.63 0.04
C TYR A 166 -5.33 3.82 -0.55
N GLY A 167 -5.11 3.93 -1.85
CA GLY A 167 -3.96 3.32 -2.52
C GLY A 167 -3.02 4.38 -3.08
N GLN A 168 -1.72 4.25 -2.81
CA GLN A 168 -0.68 5.10 -3.41
C GLN A 168 0.17 4.29 -4.40
N SER A 169 0.31 4.75 -5.64
CA SER A 169 1.15 4.09 -6.65
C SER A 169 0.81 2.59 -6.77
N ILE A 170 1.75 1.68 -6.52
CA ILE A 170 1.51 0.23 -6.53
C ILE A 170 0.42 -0.20 -5.54
N GLY A 171 0.23 0.52 -4.44
CA GLY A 171 -0.83 0.27 -3.48
C GLY A 171 -2.24 0.39 -4.06
N THR A 172 -2.42 1.09 -5.18
CA THR A 172 -3.71 1.15 -5.87
C THR A 172 -4.20 -0.22 -6.35
N VAL A 173 -3.29 -1.16 -6.64
CA VAL A 173 -3.65 -2.50 -7.11
C VAL A 173 -4.44 -3.28 -6.05
N PRO A 174 -3.93 -3.54 -4.84
CA PRO A 174 -4.71 -4.23 -3.81
C PRO A 174 -5.91 -3.42 -3.34
N THR A 175 -5.84 -2.07 -3.31
CA THR A 175 -6.97 -1.21 -2.95
C THR A 175 -8.17 -1.44 -3.86
N VAL A 176 -7.97 -1.45 -5.18
CA VAL A 176 -9.05 -1.65 -6.15
C VAL A 176 -9.59 -3.07 -6.11
N ASP A 177 -8.72 -4.08 -5.97
CA ASP A 177 -9.15 -5.48 -5.82
C ASP A 177 -10.07 -5.64 -4.60
N LEU A 178 -9.68 -5.09 -3.45
CA LEU A 178 -10.50 -5.14 -2.24
C LEU A 178 -11.83 -4.40 -2.42
N ALA A 179 -11.80 -3.21 -3.01
CA ALA A 179 -13.00 -2.41 -3.30
C ALA A 179 -13.99 -3.10 -4.24
N SER A 180 -13.51 -4.02 -5.09
CA SER A 180 -14.37 -4.81 -5.98
C SER A 180 -15.13 -5.93 -5.26
N ARG A 181 -14.69 -6.29 -4.04
CA ARG A 181 -15.22 -7.41 -3.25
C ARG A 181 -15.98 -6.97 -2.01
N TYR A 182 -15.66 -5.79 -1.46
CA TYR A 182 -16.28 -5.26 -0.25
C TYR A 182 -16.80 -3.84 -0.43
N GLU A 183 -17.91 -3.54 0.24
CA GLU A 183 -18.38 -2.17 0.38
C GLU A 183 -17.46 -1.39 1.32
N CYS A 184 -17.27 -0.10 1.03
CA CYS A 184 -16.50 0.83 1.83
C CYS A 184 -17.07 2.24 1.65
N ALA A 185 -16.66 3.18 2.51
CA ALA A 185 -17.15 4.56 2.47
C ALA A 185 -16.75 5.28 1.18
N ALA A 186 -15.49 5.13 0.77
CA ALA A 186 -14.92 5.75 -0.43
C ALA A 186 -13.61 5.05 -0.83
N VAL A 187 -13.15 5.31 -2.05
CA VAL A 187 -11.86 4.85 -2.57
C VAL A 187 -11.05 6.04 -3.08
N ILE A 188 -9.80 6.15 -2.63
CA ILE A 188 -8.84 7.16 -3.06
C ILE A 188 -7.68 6.46 -3.78
N LEU A 189 -7.46 6.80 -5.05
CA LEU A 189 -6.33 6.31 -5.83
C LEU A 189 -5.37 7.45 -6.10
N HIS A 190 -4.26 7.48 -5.37
CA HIS A 190 -3.23 8.49 -5.50
C HIS A 190 -2.13 8.02 -6.44
N SER A 191 -2.00 8.69 -7.59
CA SER A 191 -1.02 8.37 -8.63
C SER A 191 -1.12 6.89 -9.07
N PRO A 192 -2.30 6.42 -9.53
CA PRO A 192 -2.52 5.01 -9.87
C PRO A 192 -1.63 4.53 -11.00
N LEU A 193 -1.22 3.27 -10.93
CA LEU A 193 -0.52 2.62 -12.05
C LEU A 193 -1.50 2.40 -13.20
N MET A 194 -1.28 3.06 -14.34
CA MET A 194 -2.01 2.69 -15.57
C MET A 194 -1.62 1.29 -16.08
N SER A 195 -0.36 0.89 -15.85
CA SER A 195 0.24 -0.40 -16.24
C SER A 195 1.68 -0.46 -15.72
N GLY A 196 2.16 -1.63 -15.27
CA GLY A 196 3.55 -1.80 -14.79
C GLY A 196 4.58 -1.61 -15.91
N LEU A 197 4.25 -2.05 -17.14
CA LEU A 197 5.08 -1.82 -18.33
C LEU A 197 5.14 -0.35 -18.76
N ARG A 198 4.04 0.39 -18.63
CA ARG A 198 4.02 1.81 -19.00
C ARG A 198 4.81 2.70 -18.04
N VAL A 199 4.97 2.29 -16.78
CA VAL A 199 5.84 2.98 -15.82
C VAL A 199 7.31 2.75 -16.15
N ALA A 200 7.68 1.55 -16.59
CA ALA A 200 9.05 1.26 -17.03
C ALA A 200 9.36 1.82 -18.44
N PHE A 201 8.36 1.92 -19.31
CA PHE A 201 8.51 2.34 -20.72
C PHE A 201 7.37 3.30 -21.13
N PRO A 202 7.53 4.63 -20.98
CA PRO A 202 6.47 5.62 -21.20
C PRO A 202 5.84 5.58 -22.60
N ASP A 203 6.60 5.18 -23.62
CA ASP A 203 6.16 5.15 -25.02
C ASP A 203 5.37 3.88 -25.40
N THR A 204 5.16 2.94 -24.47
CA THR A 204 4.44 1.70 -24.79
C THR A 204 2.92 1.90 -24.90
N ARG A 205 2.44 2.02 -26.14
CA ARG A 205 1.00 2.12 -26.46
C ARG A 205 0.23 0.81 -26.28
N LYS A 206 0.88 -0.35 -26.38
CA LYS A 206 0.26 -1.69 -26.30
C LYS A 206 0.38 -2.30 -24.90
N THR A 207 -0.72 -2.85 -24.39
CA THR A 207 -0.72 -3.72 -23.20
C THR A 207 -0.29 -5.12 -23.62
N TYR A 208 0.77 -5.66 -23.03
CA TYR A 208 1.27 -7.01 -23.30
C TYR A 208 0.88 -7.96 -22.16
N CYS A 209 0.74 -9.25 -22.43
CA CYS A 209 0.32 -10.26 -21.45
C CYS A 209 1.35 -10.56 -20.35
N PHE A 210 2.49 -9.87 -20.33
CA PHE A 210 3.56 -9.97 -19.33
C PHE A 210 3.68 -8.73 -18.46
N ASP A 211 2.75 -7.79 -18.63
CA ASP A 211 2.59 -6.69 -17.70
C ASP A 211 2.28 -7.25 -16.31
N ALA A 212 2.95 -6.75 -15.27
CA ALA A 212 2.61 -7.12 -13.90
C ALA A 212 1.18 -6.69 -13.55
N PHE A 213 0.63 -5.71 -14.27
CA PHE A 213 -0.73 -5.20 -14.10
C PHE A 213 -1.38 -4.85 -15.47
N PRO A 214 -1.72 -5.83 -16.31
CA PRO A 214 -2.31 -5.55 -17.62
C PRO A 214 -3.79 -5.16 -17.44
N ARG A 215 -4.08 -3.85 -17.48
CA ARG A 215 -5.42 -3.23 -17.37
C ARG A 215 -6.14 -3.50 -16.04
N VAL A 216 -5.98 -2.57 -15.09
CA VAL A 216 -6.91 -2.39 -13.96
C VAL A 216 -8.19 -1.71 -14.50
N GLN A 217 -9.05 -2.46 -15.19
CA GLN A 217 -10.43 -2.04 -15.49
C GLN A 217 -11.37 -2.79 -14.55
N TYR A 218 -11.42 -2.35 -13.29
CA TYR A 218 -12.50 -2.76 -12.40
C TYR A 218 -13.64 -1.76 -12.59
N ARG A 219 -14.80 -2.28 -13.00
CA ARG A 219 -16.03 -1.52 -13.15
C ARG A 219 -16.54 -1.17 -11.75
N CYS A 220 -15.99 -0.11 -11.15
CA CYS A 220 -16.53 0.45 -9.93
C CYS A 220 -17.83 1.16 -10.31
N SER A 221 -18.97 0.70 -9.77
CA SER A 221 -20.30 1.30 -10.00
C SER A 221 -20.48 2.64 -9.27
N SER A 222 -19.39 3.34 -8.96
CA SER A 222 -19.33 4.52 -8.10
C SER A 222 -18.75 5.69 -8.88
N THR A 223 -19.26 6.90 -8.64
CA THR A 223 -18.89 8.14 -9.32
C THR A 223 -17.38 8.42 -9.17
N VAL A 224 -16.65 8.34 -10.28
CA VAL A 224 -15.23 8.74 -10.36
C VAL A 224 -15.18 10.27 -10.46
N LEU A 225 -14.71 10.94 -9.41
CA LEU A 225 -14.36 12.35 -9.43
C LEU A 225 -12.85 12.49 -9.70
N GLU A 226 -12.48 12.73 -10.96
CA GLU A 226 -11.15 13.21 -11.30
C GLU A 226 -11.02 14.69 -10.93
N ARG A 227 -10.18 15.05 -9.95
CA ARG A 227 -9.73 16.44 -9.78
C ARG A 227 -8.33 16.58 -10.37
N ASN A 228 -8.26 17.07 -11.60
CA ASN A 228 -7.04 17.66 -12.14
C ASN A 228 -6.82 19.02 -11.47
N SER A 229 -6.14 19.06 -10.33
CA SER A 229 -5.65 20.32 -9.79
C SER A 229 -4.51 20.82 -10.70
N CYS A 230 -4.80 21.83 -11.51
CA CYS A 230 -3.81 22.55 -12.30
C CYS A 230 -2.74 23.15 -11.38
N PHE A 231 -1.55 22.57 -11.37
CA PHE A 231 -0.33 23.21 -10.90
C PHE A 231 0.67 23.30 -12.06
N SER A 232 1.39 24.43 -12.07
CA SER A 232 2.41 24.94 -13.01
C SER A 232 3.12 23.93 -13.95
N PRO A 233 3.50 24.31 -15.19
CA PRO A 233 3.90 23.41 -16.30
C PRO A 233 5.22 22.64 -16.13
N SER A 234 5.80 22.55 -14.93
CA SER A 234 7.16 22.04 -14.70
C SER A 234 7.24 20.81 -13.78
N GLN A 235 6.13 20.12 -13.50
CA GLN A 235 6.13 18.88 -12.71
C GLN A 235 5.44 17.72 -13.47
N PRO A 236 5.98 16.49 -13.40
CA PRO A 236 5.33 15.34 -14.01
C PRO A 236 3.95 15.11 -13.39
N LEU A 237 2.96 14.81 -14.25
CA LEU A 237 1.55 14.63 -13.91
C LEU A 237 1.34 13.61 -12.78
N MET A 238 1.11 14.09 -11.55
CA MET A 238 0.50 13.30 -10.48
C MET A 238 -1.02 13.38 -10.62
N SER A 239 -1.65 12.39 -11.24
CA SER A 239 -3.12 12.31 -11.25
C SER A 239 -3.59 11.61 -9.97
N THR A 240 -4.39 12.28 -9.15
CA THR A 240 -5.14 11.65 -8.06
C THR A 240 -6.57 11.45 -8.53
N GLN A 241 -7.04 10.20 -8.53
CA GLN A 241 -8.43 9.86 -8.82
C GLN A 241 -9.14 9.60 -7.50
N LEU A 242 -10.21 10.36 -7.23
CA LEU A 242 -11.07 10.18 -6.07
C LEU A 242 -12.35 9.50 -6.55
N VAL A 243 -12.69 8.33 -6.02
CA VAL A 243 -13.96 7.66 -6.33
C VAL A 243 -14.84 7.77 -5.08
N MET A 244 -15.83 8.68 -5.15
CA MET A 244 -16.79 8.91 -4.07
C MET A 244 -18.12 8.27 -4.46
N ARG A 245 -18.78 7.60 -3.52
CA ARG A 245 -20.14 7.11 -3.70
C ARG A 245 -21.09 8.18 -3.14
N ASP A 246 -22.08 8.59 -3.93
CA ASP A 246 -23.16 9.42 -3.43
C ASP A 246 -23.94 8.62 -2.37
N MET A 247 -24.10 9.20 -1.17
CA MET A 247 -24.87 8.64 -0.06
C MET A 247 -26.38 8.76 -0.29
#